data_AF-A0AAV5SR52-F1
#
_entry.id   AF-A0AAV5SR52-F1
#
_cell.length_a   1.000
_cell.length_b   1.000
_cell.length_c   1.000
_cell.angle_alpha   90.00
_cell.angle_beta   90.00
_cell.angle_gamma   90.00
#
_symmetry.space_group_name_H-M   'P 1'
#
loop_
_entity.id
_entity.type
_entity.pdbx_description
1 polymer ?
#
loop_
_entity_poly.entity_id
_entity_poly.type
_entity_poly.pdbx_seq_one_letter_code
_entity_poly.pdbx_strand_id
1 'polypeptide(L)'
;FYRIFFVQSILEVALLFQYLVGRILIKDRALSNEAIMSLNGGVIAEYYYHGTVYFFFHVQIWGVIVLSLIRFINICAPQSSLKQKLDSMPLVVCFLINTIVPFGMLFRLLLQEPISFDWDKEGNAAICTPQNVVHTNALQSTIVTSIGTMLSASFYAAALIKLTYTNHLTFRDSRREKGLILIGSVHFLSQCTMTAYYVIVTFGAAYSEMIVLVARNIYVLPVLMMTFTSAWTLTITHTRLRDR
;
A
#
# COMPACT_ATOMS: atom_id res chain seq x y z
N PHE A 1 16.48 4.32 -9.67
CA PHE A 1 15.15 4.96 -9.44
C PHE A 1 14.00 4.30 -10.22
N TYR A 2 13.96 4.37 -11.57
CA TYR A 2 12.81 3.92 -12.37
C TYR A 2 12.47 2.43 -12.20
N ARG A 3 13.49 1.56 -12.09
CA ARG A 3 13.32 0.10 -11.97
C ARG A 3 12.50 -0.32 -10.74
N ILE A 4 12.87 0.15 -9.55
CA ILE A 4 12.17 -0.18 -8.30
C ILE A 4 10.72 0.30 -8.36
N PHE A 5 10.52 1.51 -8.89
CA PHE A 5 9.19 2.10 -9.00
C PHE A 5 8.30 1.35 -10.00
N PHE A 6 8.86 0.95 -11.14
CA PHE A 6 8.18 0.13 -12.14
C PHE A 6 7.76 -1.23 -11.58
N VAL A 7 8.66 -1.92 -10.88
CA VAL A 7 8.37 -3.19 -10.22
C VAL A 7 7.27 -3.02 -9.16
N GLN A 8 7.34 -1.96 -8.36
CA GLN A 8 6.32 -1.64 -7.36
C GLN A 8 4.95 -1.40 -8.01
N SER A 9 4.87 -0.62 -9.09
CA SER A 9 3.59 -0.37 -9.79
C SER A 9 2.99 -1.64 -10.40
N ILE A 10 3.81 -2.52 -10.99
CA ILE A 10 3.34 -3.82 -11.48
C ILE A 10 2.76 -4.65 -10.34
N LEU A 11 3.47 -4.71 -9.21
CA LEU A 11 3.04 -5.45 -8.03
C LEU A 11 1.71 -4.91 -7.49
N GLU A 12 1.57 -3.60 -7.38
CA GLU A 12 0.33 -2.96 -6.92
C GLU A 12 -0.86 -3.23 -7.86
N VAL A 13 -0.65 -3.16 -9.18
CA VAL A 13 -1.71 -3.45 -10.15
C VAL A 13 -2.12 -4.93 -10.11
N ALA A 14 -1.15 -5.85 -9.99
CA ALA A 14 -1.44 -7.28 -9.86
C ALA A 14 -2.23 -7.58 -8.58
N LEU A 15 -1.85 -6.99 -7.45
CA LEU A 15 -2.54 -7.15 -6.17
C LEU A 15 -3.92 -6.48 -6.16
N LEU A 16 -4.08 -5.34 -6.85
CA LEU A 16 -5.39 -4.72 -7.05
C LEU A 16 -6.31 -5.64 -7.84
N PHE A 17 -5.81 -6.23 -8.92
CA PHE A 17 -6.58 -7.20 -9.71
C PHE A 17 -6.99 -8.41 -8.85
N GLN A 18 -6.06 -8.97 -8.08
CA GLN A 18 -6.32 -10.07 -7.16
C GLN A 18 -7.40 -9.72 -6.11
N TYR A 19 -7.32 -8.52 -5.52
CA TYR A 19 -8.32 -8.02 -4.58
C TYR A 19 -9.70 -7.84 -5.24
N LEU A 20 -9.76 -7.25 -6.44
CA LEU A 20 -11.02 -7.06 -7.17
C LEU A 20 -11.66 -8.40 -7.56
N VAL A 21 -10.87 -9.34 -8.06
CA VAL A 21 -11.36 -10.70 -8.37
C VAL A 21 -11.87 -11.39 -7.11
N GLY A 22 -11.12 -11.35 -6.01
CA GLY A 22 -11.57 -11.93 -4.73
C GLY A 22 -12.88 -11.29 -4.24
N ARG A 23 -12.99 -9.96 -4.34
CA ARG A 23 -14.21 -9.23 -3.98
C ARG A 23 -15.39 -9.64 -4.87
N ILE A 24 -15.23 -9.70 -6.19
CA ILE A 24 -16.30 -10.08 -7.11
C ILE A 24 -16.77 -11.52 -6.84
N LEU A 25 -15.82 -12.43 -6.65
CA LEU A 25 -16.12 -13.84 -6.40
C LEU A 25 -16.86 -14.05 -5.08
N ILE A 26 -16.40 -13.44 -3.99
CA ILE A 26 -16.90 -13.70 -2.64
C ILE A 26 -18.00 -12.71 -2.24
N LYS A 27 -17.73 -11.41 -2.36
CA LYS A 27 -18.63 -10.35 -1.86
C LYS A 27 -19.76 -10.03 -2.83
N ASP A 28 -19.44 -9.91 -4.12
CA ASP A 28 -20.45 -9.65 -5.15
C ASP A 28 -21.12 -10.96 -5.64
N ARG A 29 -20.77 -12.09 -5.01
CA ARG A 29 -21.43 -13.40 -5.15
C ARG A 29 -21.44 -13.94 -6.57
N ALA A 30 -20.35 -13.75 -7.31
CA ALA A 30 -20.15 -14.46 -8.56
C ALA A 30 -19.98 -15.98 -8.32
N LEU A 31 -19.51 -16.39 -7.14
CA LEU A 31 -19.62 -17.76 -6.64
C LEU A 31 -20.91 -17.95 -5.84
N SER A 32 -21.52 -19.13 -5.95
CA SER A 32 -22.68 -19.47 -5.11
C SER A 32 -22.28 -19.55 -3.63
N ASN A 33 -23.23 -19.28 -2.73
CA ASN A 33 -22.98 -19.35 -1.28
C ASN A 33 -22.47 -20.75 -0.86
N GLU A 34 -23.00 -21.81 -1.46
CA GLU A 34 -22.53 -23.19 -1.24
C GLU A 34 -21.08 -23.40 -1.69
N ALA A 35 -20.72 -22.83 -2.85
CA ALA A 35 -19.36 -22.89 -3.37
C ALA A 35 -18.38 -22.07 -2.53
N ILE A 36 -18.81 -20.98 -1.89
CA ILE A 36 -17.97 -20.22 -0.95
C ILE A 36 -17.77 -21.01 0.35
N MET A 37 -18.84 -21.60 0.88
CA MET A 37 -18.79 -22.39 2.10
C MET A 37 -17.96 -23.66 1.95
N SER A 38 -17.90 -24.25 0.75
CA SER A 38 -17.04 -25.41 0.47
C SER A 38 -15.54 -25.08 0.44
N LEU A 39 -15.16 -23.79 0.41
CA LEU A 39 -13.78 -23.34 0.53
C LEU A 39 -13.27 -23.32 1.98
N ASN A 40 -14.16 -23.55 2.96
CA ASN A 40 -13.76 -23.74 4.35
C ASN A 40 -12.89 -24.99 4.54
N GLY A 41 -11.94 -24.91 5.48
CA GLY A 41 -10.99 -25.99 5.75
C GLY A 41 -9.71 -25.95 4.90
N GLY A 42 -9.61 -25.00 3.97
CA GLY A 42 -8.39 -24.68 3.23
C GLY A 42 -7.83 -23.29 3.55
N VAL A 43 -6.79 -22.87 2.81
CA VAL A 43 -6.10 -21.58 2.99
C VAL A 43 -6.82 -20.38 2.36
N ILE A 44 -8.00 -20.59 1.75
CA ILE A 44 -8.64 -19.57 0.88
C ILE A 44 -9.19 -18.40 1.68
N ALA A 45 -9.85 -18.65 2.82
CA ALA A 45 -10.39 -17.59 3.66
C ALA A 45 -9.27 -16.70 4.24
N GLU A 46 -8.19 -17.33 4.72
CA GLU A 46 -6.98 -16.64 5.19
C GLU A 46 -6.30 -15.85 4.08
N TYR A 47 -6.15 -16.45 2.90
CA TYR A 47 -5.57 -15.76 1.74
C TYR A 47 -6.42 -14.57 1.30
N TYR A 48 -7.75 -14.71 1.27
CA TYR A 48 -8.63 -13.60 0.93
C TYR A 48 -8.48 -12.46 1.93
N TYR A 49 -8.50 -12.75 3.24
CA TYR A 49 -8.36 -11.71 4.25
C TYR A 49 -6.93 -11.14 4.32
N HIS A 50 -5.93 -11.96 4.65
CA HIS A 50 -4.57 -11.49 4.87
C HIS A 50 -3.86 -11.15 3.56
N GLY A 51 -4.04 -11.95 2.52
CA GLY A 51 -3.35 -11.79 1.24
C GLY A 51 -3.92 -10.67 0.37
N THR A 52 -5.24 -10.54 0.26
CA THR A 52 -5.81 -9.51 -0.63
C THR A 52 -6.03 -8.16 0.06
N VAL A 53 -6.31 -8.15 1.38
CA VAL A 53 -6.53 -6.91 2.12
C VAL A 53 -5.22 -6.44 2.74
N TYR A 54 -4.65 -7.19 3.68
CA TYR A 54 -3.52 -6.70 4.48
C TYR A 54 -2.21 -6.68 3.72
N PHE A 55 -1.86 -7.72 2.97
CA PHE A 55 -0.62 -7.76 2.20
C PHE A 55 -0.58 -6.71 1.11
N PHE A 56 -1.68 -6.54 0.38
CA PHE A 56 -1.77 -5.48 -0.60
C PHE A 56 -1.54 -4.10 0.03
N PHE A 57 -2.18 -3.82 1.17
CA PHE A 57 -1.94 -2.58 1.90
C PHE A 57 -0.48 -2.42 2.35
N HIS A 58 0.15 -3.44 2.94
CA HIS A 58 1.54 -3.35 3.39
C HIS A 58 2.50 -3.12 2.22
N VAL A 59 2.23 -3.74 1.07
CA VAL A 59 2.97 -3.49 -0.18
C VAL A 59 2.86 -2.03 -0.60
N GLN A 60 1.67 -1.43 -0.56
CA GLN A 60 1.48 -0.01 -0.93
C GLN A 60 2.23 0.93 0.02
N ILE A 61 2.12 0.71 1.34
CA ILE A 61 2.83 1.54 2.33
C ILE A 61 4.34 1.43 2.16
N TRP A 62 4.86 0.22 1.99
CA TRP A 62 6.27 -0.01 1.69
C TRP A 62 6.71 0.71 0.41
N GLY A 63 5.91 0.62 -0.65
CA GLY A 63 6.16 1.30 -1.91
C GLY A 63 6.36 2.81 -1.75
N VAL A 64 5.51 3.46 -0.95
CA VAL A 64 5.64 4.91 -0.71
C VAL A 64 6.84 5.24 0.18
N ILE A 65 7.16 4.43 1.20
CA ILE A 65 8.37 4.62 2.01
C ILE A 65 9.61 4.56 1.11
N VAL A 66 9.70 3.52 0.28
CA VAL A 66 10.81 3.33 -0.65
C VAL A 66 10.88 4.49 -1.64
N LEU A 67 9.76 4.90 -2.24
CA LEU A 67 9.73 6.04 -3.15
C LEU A 67 10.27 7.31 -2.50
N SER A 68 9.83 7.60 -1.26
CA SER A 68 10.23 8.77 -0.49
C SER A 68 11.73 8.74 -0.18
N LEU A 69 12.24 7.57 0.25
CA LEU A 69 13.67 7.36 0.52
C LEU A 69 14.53 7.56 -0.74
N ILE A 70 14.12 7.01 -1.88
CA ILE A 70 14.91 7.14 -3.11
C ILE A 70 14.96 8.61 -3.57
N ARG A 71 13.84 9.33 -3.45
CA ARG A 71 13.80 10.77 -3.75
C ARG A 71 14.73 11.56 -2.84
N PHE A 72 14.68 11.27 -1.54
CA PHE A 72 15.61 11.84 -0.57
C PHE A 72 17.06 11.58 -0.95
N ILE A 73 17.44 10.33 -1.27
CA ILE A 73 18.82 10.00 -1.67
C ILE A 73 19.23 10.77 -2.93
N ASN A 74 18.35 10.86 -3.93
CA ASN A 74 18.66 11.53 -5.19
C ASN A 74 18.92 13.04 -5.03
N ILE A 75 18.20 13.71 -4.13
CA ILE A 75 18.33 15.15 -3.90
C ILE A 75 19.40 15.42 -2.84
N CYS A 76 19.34 14.70 -1.71
CA CYS A 76 20.18 14.92 -0.54
C CYS A 76 21.58 14.33 -0.65
N ALA A 77 21.75 13.22 -1.37
CA ALA A 77 23.03 12.52 -1.46
C ALA A 77 23.32 11.98 -2.87
N PRO A 78 23.39 12.86 -3.90
CA PRO A 78 23.44 12.46 -5.31
C PRO A 78 24.70 11.70 -5.72
N GLN A 79 25.78 11.75 -4.92
CA GLN A 79 27.05 11.04 -5.16
C GLN A 79 27.30 9.92 -4.14
N SER A 80 26.31 9.58 -3.31
CA SER A 80 26.48 8.53 -2.30
C SER A 80 26.66 7.15 -2.93
N SER A 81 27.46 6.29 -2.29
CA SER A 81 27.60 4.88 -2.65
C SER A 81 26.27 4.13 -2.57
N LEU A 82 25.35 4.59 -1.71
CA LEU A 82 23.99 4.04 -1.59
C LEU A 82 23.19 4.24 -2.88
N LYS A 83 23.25 5.44 -3.49
CA LYS A 83 22.60 5.70 -4.78
C LYS A 83 23.16 4.80 -5.88
N GLN A 84 24.48 4.67 -5.96
CA GLN A 84 25.13 3.81 -6.96
C GLN A 84 24.67 2.36 -6.83
N LYS A 85 24.65 1.81 -5.60
CA LYS A 85 24.13 0.47 -5.33
C LYS A 85 22.67 0.33 -5.77
N LEU A 86 21.83 1.29 -5.40
CA LEU A 86 20.41 1.28 -5.74
C LEU A 86 20.15 1.31 -7.26
N ASP A 87 20.92 2.11 -8.00
CA ASP A 87 20.77 2.17 -9.46
C ASP A 87 21.34 0.93 -10.17
N SER A 88 22.32 0.26 -9.57
CA SER A 88 22.88 -1.01 -10.06
C SER A 88 22.03 -2.25 -9.74
N MET A 89 21.01 -2.13 -8.90
CA MET A 89 20.21 -3.29 -8.48
C MET A 89 19.47 -3.95 -9.67
N PRO A 90 19.52 -5.30 -9.76
CA PRO A 90 18.75 -6.03 -10.75
C PRO A 90 17.25 -6.02 -10.40
N LEU A 91 16.41 -6.16 -11.42
CA LEU A 91 14.94 -6.13 -11.27
C LEU A 91 14.44 -7.21 -10.32
N VAL A 92 15.03 -8.41 -10.37
CA VAL A 92 14.65 -9.54 -9.49
C VAL A 92 14.86 -9.19 -8.03
N VAL A 93 15.98 -8.55 -7.68
CA VAL A 93 16.24 -8.12 -6.30
C VAL A 93 15.25 -7.03 -5.87
N CYS A 94 14.91 -6.09 -6.76
CA CYS A 94 13.89 -5.09 -6.47
C CYS A 94 12.52 -5.72 -6.19
N PHE A 95 12.15 -6.73 -6.97
CA PHE A 95 10.92 -7.51 -6.77
C PHE A 95 10.93 -8.23 -5.42
N LEU A 96 12.00 -8.98 -5.14
CA LEU A 96 12.15 -9.69 -3.87
C LEU A 96 12.07 -8.74 -2.67
N ILE A 97 12.72 -7.58 -2.71
CA ILE A 97 12.63 -6.59 -1.63
C ILE A 97 11.19 -6.09 -1.45
N ASN A 98 10.50 -5.75 -2.55
CA ASN A 98 9.13 -5.24 -2.51
C ASN A 98 8.08 -6.29 -2.14
N THR A 99 8.42 -7.58 -2.15
CA THR A 99 7.54 -8.67 -1.72
C THR A 99 7.88 -9.17 -0.31
N ILE A 100 9.16 -9.45 -0.05
CA ILE A 100 9.62 -10.06 1.21
C ILE A 100 9.47 -9.09 2.38
N VAL A 101 9.78 -7.81 2.21
CA VAL A 101 9.70 -6.85 3.32
C VAL A 101 8.25 -6.67 3.78
N PRO A 102 7.26 -6.41 2.91
CA PRO A 102 5.85 -6.40 3.29
C PRO A 102 5.36 -7.73 3.87
N PHE A 103 5.84 -8.86 3.34
CA PHE A 103 5.49 -10.18 3.88
C PHE A 103 6.00 -10.38 5.31
N GLY A 104 7.24 -9.93 5.61
CA GLY A 104 7.79 -9.96 6.96
C GLY A 104 6.96 -9.14 7.95
N MET A 105 6.40 -8.00 7.50
CA MET A 105 5.47 -7.21 8.32
C MET A 105 4.17 -7.96 8.65
N LEU A 106 3.77 -8.94 7.84
CA LEU A 106 2.57 -9.74 8.07
C LEU A 106 2.79 -11.01 8.88
N PHE A 107 4.03 -11.39 9.16
CA PHE A 107 4.32 -12.69 9.74
C PHE A 107 3.48 -12.99 10.99
N ARG A 108 3.27 -11.97 11.85
CA ARG A 108 2.41 -12.07 13.03
C ARG A 108 0.94 -12.36 12.69
N LEU A 109 0.41 -11.79 11.61
CA LEU A 109 -0.99 -11.96 11.22
C LEU A 109 -1.29 -13.40 10.81
N LEU A 110 -0.29 -14.11 10.26
CA LEU A 110 -0.42 -15.52 9.87
C LEU A 110 -0.45 -16.50 11.05
N LEU A 111 -0.15 -16.04 12.26
CA LEU A 111 -0.12 -16.85 13.48
C LEU A 111 -1.39 -16.69 14.34
N GLN A 112 -2.40 -16.00 13.81
CA GLN A 112 -3.64 -15.71 14.54
C GLN A 112 -4.69 -16.82 14.39
N GLU A 113 -5.81 -16.66 15.08
CA GLU A 113 -6.96 -17.57 14.96
C GLU A 113 -7.41 -17.70 13.50
N PRO A 114 -7.80 -18.91 13.07
CA PRO A 114 -8.17 -19.18 11.70
C PRO A 114 -9.42 -18.40 11.30
N ILE A 115 -9.44 -17.97 10.03
CA ILE A 115 -10.54 -17.22 9.43
C ILE A 115 -11.37 -18.20 8.59
N SER A 116 -12.69 -18.11 8.69
CA SER A 116 -13.62 -18.96 7.95
C SER A 116 -14.69 -18.15 7.23
N PHE A 117 -15.42 -18.82 6.35
CA PHE A 117 -16.70 -18.34 5.83
C PHE A 117 -17.83 -18.88 6.70
N ASP A 118 -18.80 -18.03 7.02
CA ASP A 118 -19.99 -18.41 7.77
C ASP A 118 -21.24 -17.71 7.20
N TRP A 119 -22.41 -18.18 7.60
CA TRP A 119 -23.68 -17.59 7.21
C TRP A 119 -23.94 -16.29 7.97
N ASP A 120 -24.09 -15.19 7.23
CA ASP A 120 -24.55 -13.92 7.78
C ASP A 120 -26.05 -14.00 8.14
N LYS A 121 -26.55 -13.02 8.91
CA LYS A 121 -27.95 -12.87 9.34
C LYS A 121 -28.94 -12.83 8.18
N GLU A 122 -28.45 -12.50 6.98
CA GLU A 122 -29.21 -12.47 5.73
C GLU A 122 -29.14 -13.78 4.94
N GLY A 123 -28.56 -14.85 5.49
CA GLY A 123 -28.42 -16.16 4.84
C GLY A 123 -27.35 -16.19 3.73
N ASN A 124 -26.36 -15.31 3.80
CA ASN A 124 -25.31 -15.17 2.78
C ASN A 124 -23.98 -15.68 3.31
N ALA A 125 -23.18 -16.35 2.47
CA ALA A 125 -21.84 -16.76 2.84
C ALA A 125 -20.94 -15.52 2.91
N ALA A 126 -20.43 -15.21 4.10
CA ALA A 126 -19.60 -14.05 4.36
C ALA A 126 -18.35 -14.46 5.13
N ILE A 127 -17.28 -13.65 5.00
CA ILE A 127 -16.08 -13.89 5.78
C ILE A 127 -16.33 -13.58 7.25
N CYS A 128 -16.21 -14.61 8.10
CA CYS A 128 -16.28 -14.50 9.54
C CYS A 128 -14.87 -14.32 10.09
N THR A 129 -14.63 -13.17 10.71
CA THR A 129 -13.33 -12.87 11.34
C THR A 129 -13.57 -12.59 12.81
N PRO A 130 -12.88 -13.29 13.74
CA PRO A 130 -12.99 -12.99 15.15
C PRO A 130 -12.66 -11.53 15.44
N GLN A 131 -13.45 -10.87 16.31
CA GLN A 131 -13.24 -9.45 16.64
C GLN A 131 -11.82 -9.15 17.12
N ASN A 132 -11.23 -10.07 17.90
CA ASN A 132 -9.86 -9.95 18.40
C ASN A 132 -8.83 -9.88 17.26
N VAL A 133 -9.02 -10.71 16.21
CA VAL A 133 -8.19 -10.71 14.99
C VAL A 133 -8.35 -9.38 14.25
N VAL A 134 -9.59 -8.89 14.08
CA VAL A 134 -9.85 -7.60 13.44
C VAL A 134 -9.17 -6.46 14.20
N HIS A 135 -9.35 -6.38 15.51
CA HIS A 135 -8.78 -5.34 16.35
C HIS A 135 -7.25 -5.35 16.30
N THR A 136 -6.64 -6.52 16.48
CA THR A 136 -5.19 -6.68 16.46
C THR A 136 -4.59 -6.29 15.10
N ASN A 137 -5.25 -6.66 14.01
CA ASN A 137 -4.76 -6.37 12.67
C ASN A 137 -4.97 -4.91 12.28
N ALA A 138 -6.08 -4.32 12.70
CA ALA A 138 -6.32 -2.89 12.53
C ALA A 138 -5.27 -2.07 13.28
N LEU A 139 -5.01 -2.41 14.56
CA LEU A 139 -4.00 -1.73 15.37
C LEU A 139 -2.60 -1.82 14.74
N GLN A 140 -2.21 -3.02 14.30
CA GLN A 140 -0.94 -3.20 13.61
C GLN A 140 -0.86 -2.37 12.33
N SER A 141 -1.90 -2.39 11.50
CA SER A 141 -1.96 -1.57 10.30
C SER A 141 -1.88 -0.08 10.62
N THR A 142 -2.54 0.40 11.68
CA THR A 142 -2.45 1.78 12.17
C THR A 142 -1.03 2.15 12.56
N ILE A 143 -0.31 1.27 13.27
CA ILE A 143 1.08 1.49 13.66
C ILE A 143 1.96 1.59 12.41
N VAL A 144 1.85 0.61 11.51
CA VAL A 144 2.67 0.53 10.28
C VAL A 144 2.45 1.75 9.39
N THR A 145 1.20 2.14 9.13
CA THR A 145 0.91 3.32 8.29
C THR A 145 1.30 4.63 8.96
N SER A 146 1.18 4.75 10.29
CA SER A 146 1.60 5.96 11.00
C SER A 146 3.11 6.14 10.91
N ILE A 147 3.88 5.09 11.18
CA ILE A 147 5.34 5.10 11.04
C ILE A 147 5.73 5.38 9.58
N GLY A 148 5.08 4.71 8.63
CA GLY A 148 5.33 4.92 7.20
C GLY A 148 5.05 6.35 6.75
N THR A 149 3.98 6.97 7.25
CA THR A 149 3.62 8.36 6.98
C THR A 149 4.63 9.32 7.59
N MET A 150 5.05 9.11 8.85
CA MET A 150 6.07 9.93 9.50
C MET A 150 7.41 9.88 8.76
N LEU A 151 7.89 8.69 8.42
CA LEU A 151 9.15 8.51 7.68
C LEU A 151 9.08 9.16 6.29
N SER A 152 7.99 8.94 5.57
CA SER A 152 7.80 9.52 4.24
C SER A 152 7.76 11.05 4.32
N ALA A 153 7.03 11.61 5.29
CA ALA A 153 6.99 13.04 5.54
C ALA A 153 8.36 13.63 5.85
N SER A 154 9.16 12.97 6.70
CA SER A 154 10.53 13.40 7.01
C SER A 154 11.44 13.41 5.79
N PHE A 155 11.40 12.35 4.96
CA PHE A 155 12.18 12.30 3.72
C PHE A 155 11.77 13.37 2.72
N TYR A 156 10.46 13.61 2.57
CA TYR A 156 9.96 14.67 1.71
C TYR A 156 10.33 16.06 2.21
N ALA A 157 10.17 16.34 3.51
CA ALA A 157 10.54 17.61 4.11
C ALA A 157 12.04 17.90 3.93
N ALA A 158 12.91 16.91 4.20
CA ALA A 158 14.34 17.07 4.03
C ALA A 158 14.74 17.32 2.56
N ALA A 159 14.12 16.59 1.62
CA ALA A 159 14.32 16.82 0.19
C ALA A 159 13.89 18.23 -0.24
N LEU A 160 12.73 18.69 0.23
CA LEU A 160 12.20 20.04 -0.03
C LEU A 160 13.10 21.14 0.53
N ILE A 161 13.52 21.00 1.78
CA ILE A 161 14.42 21.96 2.44
C ILE A 161 15.69 22.11 1.61
N LYS A 162 16.34 20.99 1.27
CA LYS A 162 17.56 21.04 0.47
C LYS A 162 17.35 21.67 -0.90
N LEU A 163 16.20 21.38 -1.53
CA LEU A 163 15.87 21.96 -2.82
C LEU A 163 15.75 23.48 -2.75
N THR A 164 15.08 24.00 -1.72
CA THR A 164 14.91 25.45 -1.50
C THR A 164 16.24 26.15 -1.23
N TYR A 165 17.18 25.50 -0.54
CA TYR A 165 18.52 26.07 -0.31
C TYR A 165 19.45 25.98 -1.54
N THR A 166 19.14 25.15 -2.54
CA THR A 166 19.98 24.98 -3.73
C THR A 166 19.55 25.97 -4.82
N ASN A 167 20.10 27.19 -4.76
CA ASN A 167 19.73 28.35 -5.60
C ASN A 167 20.14 28.30 -7.10
N HIS A 168 20.67 27.18 -7.61
CA HIS A 168 21.21 27.08 -8.98
C HIS A 168 20.39 26.21 -9.94
N LEU A 169 19.08 26.10 -9.75
CA LEU A 169 18.23 25.31 -10.65
C LEU A 169 17.87 26.11 -11.90
N THR A 170 18.25 25.60 -13.07
CA THR A 170 17.78 26.14 -14.37
C THR A 170 16.25 26.05 -14.46
N PHE A 171 15.59 26.89 -15.27
CA PHE A 171 14.12 26.89 -15.43
C PHE A 171 13.51 25.50 -15.71
N ARG A 172 14.21 24.69 -16.53
CA ARG A 172 13.83 23.29 -16.83
C ARG A 172 13.90 22.39 -15.59
N ASP A 173 14.92 22.56 -14.76
CA ASP A 173 15.08 21.82 -13.51
C ASP A 173 14.06 22.29 -12.47
N SER A 174 13.79 23.59 -12.36
CA SER A 174 12.73 24.12 -11.49
C SER A 174 11.35 23.53 -11.81
N ARG A 175 10.98 23.41 -13.10
CA ARG A 175 9.70 22.77 -13.51
C ARG A 175 9.67 21.27 -13.21
N ARG A 176 10.82 20.60 -13.32
CA ARG A 176 10.95 19.18 -12.96
C ARG A 176 10.73 18.98 -11.47
N GLU A 177 11.38 19.80 -10.65
CA GLU A 177 11.29 19.73 -9.20
C GLU A 177 9.88 20.06 -8.71
N LYS A 178 9.23 21.12 -9.22
CA LYS A 178 7.81 21.41 -8.90
C LYS A 178 6.88 20.22 -9.19
N GLY A 179 7.11 19.50 -10.29
CA GLY A 179 6.35 18.29 -10.61
C GLY A 179 6.60 17.15 -9.62
N LEU A 180 7.84 16.97 -9.17
CA LEU A 180 8.20 15.97 -8.16
C LEU A 180 7.57 16.28 -6.80
N ILE A 181 7.52 17.57 -6.42
CA ILE A 181 6.86 18.04 -5.20
C ILE A 181 5.37 17.75 -5.25
N LEU A 182 4.69 18.14 -6.34
CA LEU A 182 3.26 17.88 -6.51
C LEU A 182 2.94 16.39 -6.36
N ILE A 183 3.72 15.54 -7.04
CA ILE A 183 3.57 14.10 -6.94
C ILE A 183 3.80 13.60 -5.50
N GLY A 184 4.83 14.12 -4.81
CA GLY A 184 5.12 13.75 -3.42
C GLY A 184 3.99 14.12 -2.46
N SER A 185 3.41 15.31 -2.63
CA SER A 185 2.25 15.77 -1.84
C SER A 185 1.02 14.89 -2.04
N VAL A 186 0.77 14.45 -3.28
CA VAL A 186 -0.35 13.56 -3.61
C VAL A 186 -0.16 12.17 -2.97
N HIS A 187 1.05 11.61 -3.02
CA HIS A 187 1.37 10.36 -2.32
C HIS A 187 1.19 10.46 -0.81
N PHE A 188 1.67 11.55 -0.22
CA PHE A 188 1.51 11.81 1.21
C PHE A 188 0.03 11.93 1.60
N LEU A 189 -0.77 12.67 0.83
CA LEU A 189 -2.21 12.80 1.10
C LEU A 189 -2.91 11.45 1.02
N SER A 190 -2.55 10.62 0.04
CA SER A 190 -3.09 9.26 -0.09
C SER A 190 -2.72 8.36 1.10
N GLN A 191 -1.48 8.46 1.60
CA GLN A 191 -1.07 7.77 2.84
C GLN A 191 -1.82 8.27 4.08
N CYS A 192 -2.09 9.57 4.17
CA CYS A 192 -2.91 10.13 5.25
C CYS A 192 -4.34 9.58 5.21
N THR A 193 -4.96 9.47 4.02
CA THR A 193 -6.27 8.85 3.86
C THR A 193 -6.28 7.39 4.30
N MET A 194 -5.24 6.61 3.94
CA MET A 194 -5.12 5.21 4.37
C MET A 194 -4.88 5.09 5.88
N THR A 195 -4.11 6.02 6.46
CA THR A 195 -3.89 6.09 7.92
C THR A 195 -5.18 6.39 8.65
N ALA A 196 -5.93 7.41 8.21
CA ALA A 196 -7.24 7.75 8.76
C ALA A 196 -8.21 6.56 8.67
N TYR A 197 -8.21 5.84 7.54
CA TYR A 197 -8.99 4.62 7.37
C TYR A 197 -8.70 3.59 8.47
N TYR A 198 -7.44 3.20 8.68
CA TYR A 198 -7.11 2.20 9.68
C TYR A 198 -7.31 2.69 11.11
N VAL A 199 -7.13 3.99 11.38
CA VAL A 199 -7.52 4.58 12.67
C VAL A 199 -9.02 4.37 12.92
N ILE A 200 -9.88 4.66 11.94
CA ILE A 200 -11.33 4.43 12.04
C ILE A 200 -11.63 2.94 12.27
N VAL A 201 -10.97 2.03 11.56
CA VAL A 201 -11.16 0.58 11.76
C VAL A 201 -10.73 0.14 13.16
N THR A 202 -9.61 0.66 13.67
CA THR A 202 -9.10 0.34 15.00
C THR A 202 -10.06 0.80 16.10
N PHE A 203 -10.54 2.06 16.02
CA PHE A 203 -11.57 2.56 16.93
C PHE A 203 -12.89 1.78 16.77
N GLY A 204 -13.32 1.50 15.55
CA GLY A 204 -14.50 0.69 15.28
C GLY A 204 -14.40 -0.69 15.91
N ALA A 205 -13.27 -1.37 15.79
CA ALA A 205 -13.06 -2.69 16.36
C ALA A 205 -13.08 -2.70 17.91
N ALA A 206 -12.78 -1.57 18.55
CA ALA A 206 -12.83 -1.43 20.00
C ALA A 206 -14.23 -1.07 20.54
N TYR A 207 -15.05 -0.35 19.75
CA TYR A 207 -16.28 0.29 20.26
C TYR A 207 -17.57 -0.06 19.50
N SER A 208 -17.51 -0.46 18.23
CA SER A 208 -18.71 -0.74 17.42
C SER A 208 -18.42 -1.57 16.16
N GLU A 209 -19.02 -2.78 16.10
CA GLU A 209 -18.97 -3.66 14.92
C GLU A 209 -19.53 -2.99 13.65
N MET A 210 -20.53 -2.11 13.80
CA MET A 210 -21.17 -1.42 12.68
C MET A 210 -20.15 -0.55 11.92
N ILE A 211 -19.26 0.12 12.64
CA ILE A 211 -18.22 0.96 12.04
C ILE A 211 -17.26 0.11 11.22
N VAL A 212 -16.88 -1.07 11.72
CA VAL A 212 -16.01 -2.02 11.01
C VAL A 212 -16.68 -2.51 9.73
N LEU A 213 -17.98 -2.84 9.78
CA LEU A 213 -18.74 -3.29 8.60
C LEU A 213 -18.78 -2.21 7.51
N VAL A 214 -19.09 -0.97 7.89
CA VAL A 214 -19.08 0.18 6.96
C VAL A 214 -17.67 0.43 6.41
N ALA A 215 -16.65 0.41 7.27
CA ALA A 215 -15.26 0.60 6.86
C ALA A 215 -14.78 -0.48 5.88
N ARG A 216 -15.15 -1.75 6.07
CA ARG A 216 -14.85 -2.84 5.12
C ARG A 216 -15.46 -2.58 3.74
N ASN A 217 -16.61 -1.93 3.66
CA ASN A 217 -17.26 -1.61 2.38
C ASN A 217 -16.53 -0.54 1.58
N ILE A 218 -15.97 0.46 2.27
CA ILE A 218 -15.27 1.59 1.65
C ILE A 218 -13.75 1.36 1.48
N TYR A 219 -13.20 0.25 1.97
CA TYR A 219 -11.76 -0.08 1.91
C TYR A 219 -11.14 0.09 0.51
N VAL A 220 -11.91 -0.19 -0.55
CA VAL A 220 -11.43 -0.05 -1.93
C VAL A 220 -11.03 1.39 -2.29
N LEU A 221 -11.64 2.40 -1.67
CA LEU A 221 -11.39 3.81 -2.00
C LEU A 221 -9.95 4.23 -1.68
N PRO A 222 -9.44 4.13 -0.44
CA PRO A 222 -8.06 4.52 -0.14
C PRO A 222 -7.03 3.65 -0.90
N VAL A 223 -7.33 2.37 -1.12
CA VAL A 223 -6.49 1.46 -1.92
C VAL A 223 -6.37 1.90 -3.37
N LEU A 224 -7.49 2.29 -3.99
CA LEU A 224 -7.49 2.82 -5.35
C LEU A 224 -6.74 4.15 -5.41
N MET A 225 -6.95 5.06 -4.46
CA MET A 225 -6.21 6.31 -4.40
C MET A 225 -4.68 6.06 -4.38
N MET A 226 -4.20 5.15 -3.53
CA MET A 226 -2.77 4.78 -3.48
C MET A 226 -2.28 4.20 -4.81
N THR A 227 -3.01 3.24 -5.38
CA THR A 227 -2.60 2.57 -6.64
C THR A 227 -2.58 3.53 -7.83
N PHE A 228 -3.61 4.39 -7.95
CA PHE A 228 -3.68 5.37 -9.02
C PHE A 228 -2.59 6.42 -8.89
N THR A 229 -2.30 6.91 -7.68
CA THR A 229 -1.25 7.90 -7.47
C THR A 229 0.14 7.35 -7.81
N SER A 230 0.40 6.07 -7.52
CA SER A 230 1.57 5.34 -8.03
C SER A 230 1.60 5.28 -9.56
N ALA A 231 0.53 4.84 -10.22
CA ALA A 231 0.48 4.74 -11.68
C ALA A 231 0.69 6.10 -12.37
N TRP A 232 0.01 7.16 -11.91
CA TRP A 232 0.16 8.52 -12.45
C TRP A 232 1.58 9.07 -12.29
N THR A 233 2.23 8.76 -11.17
CA THR A 233 3.64 9.10 -10.96
C THR A 233 4.51 8.47 -12.03
N LEU A 234 4.24 7.23 -12.44
CA LEU A 234 5.03 6.53 -13.44
C LEU A 234 4.88 7.21 -14.79
N THR A 235 3.64 7.49 -15.19
CA THR A 235 3.31 8.12 -16.47
C THR A 235 3.94 9.50 -16.60
N ILE A 236 3.84 10.34 -15.56
CA ILE A 236 4.42 11.70 -15.55
C ILE A 236 5.95 11.65 -15.55
N THR A 237 6.54 10.68 -14.85
CA THR A 237 8.01 10.59 -14.75
C THR A 237 8.62 9.96 -16.00
N HIS A 238 7.92 9.01 -16.64
CA HIS A 238 8.36 8.34 -17.88
C HIS A 238 8.27 9.25 -19.11
N THR A 239 7.17 9.99 -19.28
CA THR A 239 7.05 10.97 -20.38
C THR A 239 8.20 11.97 -20.38
N ARG A 240 8.67 12.38 -19.19
CA ARG A 240 9.81 13.31 -19.04
C ARG A 240 11.19 12.65 -19.17
N LEU A 241 11.27 11.32 -19.11
CA LEU A 241 12.51 10.56 -19.37
C LEU A 241 12.70 10.25 -20.86
N ARG A 242 11.62 10.22 -21.65
CA ARG A 242 11.64 10.04 -23.12
C ARG A 242 12.13 11.29 -23.88
N ASP A 243 12.07 12.46 -23.25
CA ASP A 243 12.58 13.74 -23.80
C ASP A 243 14.09 13.97 -23.53
N ARG A 244 14.84 12.90 -23.26
CA ARG A 244 16.30 12.85 -23.09
C ARG A 244 16.87 11.70 -23.90
#